data_AF-A0AA39NLH8-F1
#
_entry.id   AF-A0AA39NLH8-F1
#
_cell.length_a   1.000
_cell.length_b   1.000
_cell.length_c   1.000
_cell.angle_alpha   90.00
_cell.angle_beta   90.00
_cell.angle_gamma   90.00
#
_symmetry.space_group_name_H-M   'P 1'
#
loop_
_entity.id
_entity.type
_entity.pdbx_description
1 polymer ?
#
loop_
_entity_poly.entity_id
_entity_poly.type
_entity_poly.pdbx_seq_one_letter_code
_entity_poly.pdbx_strand_id
1 'polypeptide(L)'
;MKCGLCFPTRLGISRIRTVYSAPSQLKVLSDPTPLPYSDLSTPEAARGRNATIRSLLAQGNHGTAEKFINRFIVAASRLEQPQQNAVLNSARRPISTLIHAYVRAGMPHHAAHHVYVMLDKKRPLKTRTLVAVINSLLSLVPDEVGEKDPKRHFFASYVLSLQSQRVTNASLRNAMELWIMAEKARLPAAKVTFQDLLTTLIAQEECVSAGAVFSRVSRRHWEYMVMRDMHHHPRDVTMTNQRFPINPAEAPAYPDPRLFENVVSVCMSVLRRTEATRGQQQIRRSAGHGLIFLASLLHHRQIPFPEVGPLISALFYCMLLSDSLWVPENPFGGALHSFQRQTLRLGQYAHGVIKSLARRLPNRSPPTAYRSQRYSILPVLSYDSYRVLLMGLIESFHDPVLTLEVWESMVEQHQGTQDPEEFATNFMASLPEEGVFRARFDKIVRRWRRSRGRKVTIPIFTQEGETKMNELMEALGEAISGGKINARDSETPTIPPSES
;
A
#
# COMPACT_ATOMS: atom_id res chain seq x y z
N MET A 1 -53.83 -24.87 30.90
CA MET A 1 -54.97 -25.67 30.38
C MET A 1 -54.99 -25.57 28.85
N LYS A 2 -55.48 -26.62 28.19
CA LYS A 2 -55.37 -26.94 26.75
C LYS A 2 -56.19 -26.04 25.80
N CYS A 3 -55.90 -26.22 24.49
CA CYS A 3 -56.67 -25.92 23.26
C CYS A 3 -56.25 -24.60 22.56
N GLY A 4 -56.06 -24.50 21.25
CA GLY A 4 -56.17 -25.41 20.10
C GLY A 4 -56.30 -24.58 18.80
N LEU A 5 -55.98 -25.21 17.64
CA LEU A 5 -56.32 -24.79 16.25
C LEU A 5 -55.51 -23.60 15.67
N CYS A 6 -55.08 -23.51 14.41
CA CYS A 6 -55.20 -24.34 13.20
C CYS A 6 -54.13 -23.86 12.19
N PHE A 7 -53.47 -24.78 11.48
CA PHE A 7 -52.76 -24.49 10.22
C PHE A 7 -53.59 -25.05 9.06
N PRO A 8 -53.73 -24.34 7.92
CA PRO A 8 -54.11 -24.99 6.68
C PRO A 8 -52.85 -25.48 5.93
N THR A 9 -52.76 -26.81 5.86
CA THR A 9 -51.99 -27.58 4.90
C THR A 9 -52.40 -27.26 3.45
N ARG A 10 -51.42 -27.02 2.57
CA ARG A 10 -51.49 -27.47 1.18
C ARG A 10 -50.27 -28.33 0.85
N LEU A 11 -50.59 -29.60 0.69
CA LEU A 11 -49.77 -30.70 0.22
C LEU A 11 -49.32 -30.44 -1.23
N GLY A 12 -48.00 -30.49 -1.45
CA GLY A 12 -47.40 -30.81 -2.74
C GLY A 12 -46.58 -32.08 -2.56
N ILE A 13 -47.23 -33.24 -2.72
CA ILE A 13 -46.58 -34.55 -2.68
C ILE A 13 -45.80 -34.73 -3.98
N SER A 14 -44.48 -34.86 -3.88
CA SER A 14 -43.68 -35.56 -4.89
C SER A 14 -42.66 -36.47 -4.20
N ARG A 15 -43.11 -37.71 -3.99
CA ARG A 15 -42.35 -38.97 -3.86
C ARG A 15 -40.97 -38.87 -3.16
N ILE A 16 -40.98 -39.04 -1.84
CA ILE A 16 -39.82 -39.56 -1.12
C ILE A 16 -39.69 -41.04 -1.49
N ARG A 17 -38.69 -41.37 -2.31
CA ARG A 17 -38.16 -42.74 -2.37
C ARG A 17 -37.36 -42.92 -1.08
N THR A 18 -37.96 -43.54 -0.06
CA THR A 18 -37.24 -44.12 1.06
C THR A 18 -36.42 -45.29 0.55
N VAL A 19 -35.19 -45.02 0.13
CA VAL A 19 -34.17 -46.06 0.04
C VAL A 19 -33.67 -46.26 1.47
N TYR A 20 -34.10 -47.35 2.10
CA TYR A 20 -33.43 -47.90 3.27
C TYR A 20 -31.99 -48.25 2.87
N SER A 21 -31.05 -47.32 3.06
CA SER A 21 -29.64 -47.66 3.12
C SER A 21 -29.36 -48.13 4.55
N ALA A 22 -29.15 -49.43 4.70
CA ALA A 22 -28.59 -50.06 5.90
C ALA A 22 -27.36 -49.27 6.40
N PRO A 23 -27.01 -49.35 7.70
CA PRO A 23 -25.81 -48.71 8.22
C PRO A 23 -24.60 -49.38 7.57
N SER A 24 -24.11 -48.81 6.48
CA SER A 24 -22.83 -49.19 5.89
C SER A 24 -21.76 -48.85 6.92
N GLN A 25 -21.32 -49.86 7.67
CA GLN A 25 -20.09 -49.81 8.43
C GLN A 25 -18.98 -49.38 7.46
N LEU A 26 -18.58 -48.11 7.55
CA LEU A 26 -17.40 -47.60 6.88
C LEU A 26 -16.21 -48.32 7.51
N LYS A 27 -15.84 -49.44 6.89
CA LYS A 27 -14.61 -50.18 7.17
C LYS A 27 -13.48 -49.17 7.07
N VAL A 28 -12.88 -48.83 8.22
CA VAL A 28 -11.65 -48.05 8.27
C VAL A 28 -10.62 -48.88 7.51
N LEU A 29 -10.34 -48.49 6.26
CA LEU A 29 -9.42 -49.18 5.37
C LEU A 29 -8.01 -49.06 5.94
N SER A 30 -7.62 -50.11 6.67
CA SER A 30 -6.34 -50.25 7.33
C SER A 30 -5.24 -50.84 6.45
N ASP A 31 -5.41 -51.01 5.12
CA ASP A 31 -4.32 -51.44 4.23
C ASP A 31 -4.59 -51.23 2.70
N PRO A 32 -3.57 -51.35 1.80
CA PRO A 32 -3.42 -50.51 0.61
C PRO A 32 -4.09 -51.12 -0.63
N THR A 33 -5.23 -50.58 -1.03
CA THR A 33 -5.78 -50.82 -2.37
C THR A 33 -5.75 -49.50 -3.17
N PRO A 34 -5.12 -49.45 -4.36
CA PRO A 34 -5.20 -48.28 -5.21
C PRO A 34 -6.66 -48.01 -5.58
N LEU A 35 -7.14 -46.79 -5.32
CA LEU A 35 -8.50 -46.39 -5.67
C LEU A 35 -8.66 -46.48 -7.21
N PRO A 36 -9.68 -47.18 -7.72
CA PRO A 36 -9.90 -47.30 -9.16
C PRO A 36 -10.22 -45.92 -9.77
N TYR A 37 -9.68 -45.70 -10.98
CA TYR A 37 -9.68 -44.42 -11.68
C TYR A 37 -11.10 -43.83 -11.90
N SER A 38 -12.10 -44.69 -12.13
CA SER A 38 -13.51 -44.32 -12.31
C SER A 38 -14.13 -43.59 -11.12
N ASP A 39 -13.57 -43.78 -9.92
CA ASP A 39 -14.10 -43.19 -8.69
C ASP A 39 -13.47 -41.83 -8.37
N LEU A 40 -12.38 -41.42 -9.04
CA LEU A 40 -11.64 -40.22 -8.64
C LEU A 40 -12.27 -38.92 -9.16
N SER A 41 -13.00 -38.97 -10.27
CA SER A 41 -13.52 -37.78 -10.98
C SER A 41 -15.02 -37.53 -10.80
N THR A 42 -15.80 -38.50 -10.31
CA THR A 42 -17.27 -38.33 -10.21
C THR A 42 -17.67 -37.40 -9.04
N PRO A 43 -18.71 -36.57 -9.21
CA PRO A 43 -19.22 -35.70 -8.14
C PRO A 43 -19.68 -36.48 -6.90
N GLU A 44 -20.20 -37.69 -7.06
CA GLU A 44 -20.70 -38.54 -5.98
C GLU A 44 -19.56 -39.11 -5.14
N ALA A 45 -18.52 -39.64 -5.78
CA ALA A 45 -17.33 -40.08 -5.07
C ALA A 45 -16.62 -38.92 -4.37
N ALA A 46 -16.65 -37.70 -4.94
CA ALA A 46 -16.18 -36.50 -4.26
C ALA A 46 -17.02 -36.13 -3.02
N ARG A 47 -18.34 -36.38 -3.01
CA ARG A 47 -19.18 -36.22 -1.81
C ARG A 47 -18.86 -37.27 -0.76
N GLY A 48 -18.74 -38.54 -1.16
CA GLY A 48 -18.35 -39.65 -0.28
C GLY A 48 -17.02 -39.39 0.42
N ARG A 49 -15.98 -38.99 -0.32
CA ARG A 49 -14.67 -38.60 0.25
C ARG A 49 -14.77 -37.46 1.27
N ASN A 50 -15.54 -36.41 0.96
CA ASN A 50 -15.74 -35.30 1.90
C ASN A 50 -16.49 -35.75 3.16
N ALA A 51 -17.45 -36.67 3.05
CA ALA A 51 -18.16 -37.23 4.19
C ALA A 51 -17.23 -38.05 5.08
N THR A 52 -16.38 -38.92 4.51
CA THR A 52 -15.38 -39.69 5.25
C THR A 52 -14.40 -38.78 5.98
N ILE A 53 -13.90 -37.74 5.31
CA ILE A 53 -12.98 -36.77 5.94
C ILE A 53 -13.68 -36.02 7.07
N ARG A 54 -14.92 -35.57 6.89
CA ARG A 54 -15.68 -34.91 7.96
C ARG A 54 -15.92 -35.83 9.15
N SER A 55 -16.20 -37.11 8.91
CA SER A 55 -16.36 -38.12 9.95
C SER A 55 -15.07 -38.31 10.75
N LEU A 56 -13.93 -38.51 10.07
CA LEU A 56 -12.62 -38.65 10.70
C LEU A 56 -12.24 -37.40 11.51
N LEU A 57 -12.57 -36.21 10.99
CA LEU A 57 -12.31 -34.94 11.68
C LEU A 57 -13.25 -34.72 12.88
N ALA A 58 -14.51 -35.17 12.81
CA ALA A 58 -15.42 -35.13 13.94
C ALA A 58 -14.97 -36.05 15.09
N GLN A 59 -14.24 -37.12 14.77
CA GLN A 59 -13.63 -38.03 15.73
C GLN A 59 -12.26 -37.54 16.25
N GLY A 60 -11.80 -36.34 15.86
CA GLY A 60 -10.48 -35.82 16.22
C GLY A 60 -9.29 -36.54 15.56
N ASN A 61 -9.54 -37.45 14.61
CA ASN A 61 -8.50 -38.24 13.97
C ASN A 61 -7.88 -37.52 12.76
N HIS A 62 -7.24 -36.38 13.05
CA HIS A 62 -6.67 -35.49 12.05
C HIS A 62 -5.58 -36.16 11.21
N GLY A 63 -4.69 -36.95 11.82
CA GLY A 63 -3.61 -37.65 11.11
C GLY A 63 -4.12 -38.70 10.11
N THR A 64 -5.22 -39.39 10.42
CA THR A 64 -5.83 -40.35 9.47
C THR A 64 -6.52 -39.64 8.33
N ALA A 65 -7.21 -38.52 8.61
CA ALA A 65 -7.80 -37.68 7.57
C ALA A 65 -6.71 -37.12 6.62
N GLU A 66 -5.57 -36.72 7.17
CA GLU A 66 -4.43 -36.24 6.39
C GLU A 66 -3.82 -37.34 5.52
N LYS A 67 -3.54 -38.52 6.08
CA LYS A 67 -3.06 -39.69 5.31
C LYS A 67 -4.02 -40.02 4.17
N PHE A 68 -5.33 -39.98 4.41
CA PHE A 68 -6.35 -40.20 3.39
C PHE A 68 -6.28 -39.17 2.25
N ILE A 69 -6.15 -37.88 2.59
CA ILE A 69 -6.01 -36.79 1.61
C ILE A 69 -4.69 -36.90 0.82
N ASN A 70 -3.58 -37.21 1.48
CA ASN A 70 -2.27 -37.34 0.84
C ASN A 70 -2.25 -38.54 -0.14
N ARG A 71 -2.84 -39.67 0.24
CA ARG A 71 -3.02 -40.82 -0.68
C ARG A 71 -3.81 -40.42 -1.92
N PHE A 72 -4.89 -39.67 -1.74
CA PHE A 72 -5.70 -39.17 -2.86
C PHE A 72 -4.91 -38.23 -3.77
N ILE A 73 -4.12 -37.31 -3.21
CA ILE A 73 -3.26 -36.40 -3.97
C ILE A 73 -2.21 -37.16 -4.78
N VAL A 74 -1.57 -38.17 -4.18
CA VAL A 74 -0.55 -39.00 -4.85
C VAL A 74 -1.18 -39.78 -6.01
N ALA A 75 -2.37 -40.36 -5.81
CA ALA A 75 -3.11 -41.03 -6.87
C ALA A 75 -3.46 -40.06 -8.01
N ALA A 76 -3.94 -38.85 -7.69
CA ALA A 76 -4.26 -37.82 -8.68
C ALA A 76 -3.04 -37.33 -9.47
N SER A 77 -1.85 -37.30 -8.86
CA SER A 77 -0.62 -36.86 -9.54
C SER A 77 -0.09 -37.84 -10.60
N ARG A 78 -0.60 -39.07 -10.64
CA ARG A 78 -0.22 -40.09 -11.63
C ARG A 78 -1.07 -40.05 -12.90
N LEU A 79 -1.97 -39.08 -13.01
CA LEU A 79 -2.91 -38.93 -14.12
C LEU A 79 -2.37 -37.96 -15.19
N GLU A 80 -2.81 -38.12 -16.43
CA GLU A 80 -2.46 -37.23 -17.55
C GLU A 80 -3.15 -35.85 -17.44
N GLN A 81 -2.53 -34.80 -18.00
CA GLN A 81 -3.07 -33.43 -18.03
C GLN A 81 -4.09 -33.27 -19.17
N PRO A 82 -5.34 -33.68 -18.96
CA PRO A 82 -6.31 -32.77 -18.32
C PRO A 82 -7.07 -33.39 -17.13
N GLN A 83 -6.97 -34.70 -16.95
CA GLN A 83 -7.63 -35.47 -15.89
C GLN A 83 -7.03 -35.15 -14.52
N GLN A 84 -5.72 -34.93 -14.49
CA GLN A 84 -5.00 -34.44 -13.31
C GLN A 84 -5.61 -33.14 -12.77
N ASN A 85 -5.96 -32.19 -13.65
CA ASN A 85 -6.54 -30.90 -13.24
C ASN A 85 -7.95 -31.06 -12.68
N ALA A 86 -8.79 -31.90 -13.29
CA ALA A 86 -10.14 -32.18 -12.81
C ALA A 86 -10.12 -32.83 -11.42
N VAL A 87 -9.25 -33.82 -11.21
CA VAL A 87 -9.15 -34.53 -9.93
C VAL A 87 -8.51 -33.64 -8.85
N LEU A 88 -7.48 -32.84 -9.17
CA LEU A 88 -6.90 -31.87 -8.22
C LEU A 88 -7.89 -30.77 -7.84
N ASN A 89 -8.74 -30.33 -8.78
CA ASN A 89 -9.83 -29.40 -8.48
C ASN A 89 -10.88 -30.02 -7.54
N SER A 90 -11.16 -31.32 -7.68
CA SER A 90 -12.01 -32.05 -6.74
C SER A 90 -11.37 -32.19 -5.34
N ALA A 91 -10.03 -32.27 -5.26
CA ALA A 91 -9.25 -32.34 -4.02
C ALA A 91 -9.30 -31.05 -3.19
N ARG A 92 -9.62 -29.92 -3.83
CA ARG A 92 -9.63 -28.59 -3.20
C ARG A 92 -10.56 -28.51 -1.98
N ARG A 93 -11.76 -29.10 -2.08
CA ARG A 93 -12.75 -29.08 -0.98
C ARG A 93 -12.32 -29.94 0.22
N PRO A 94 -11.85 -31.19 0.03
CA PRO A 94 -11.23 -32.00 1.08
C PRO A 94 -10.12 -31.29 1.84
N ILE A 95 -9.12 -30.76 1.12
CA ILE A 95 -7.96 -30.10 1.74
C ILE A 95 -8.38 -28.84 2.49
N SER A 96 -9.25 -28.02 1.89
CA SER A 96 -9.80 -26.84 2.57
C SER A 96 -10.55 -27.21 3.85
N THR A 97 -11.29 -28.33 3.85
CA THR A 97 -12.03 -28.81 5.03
C THR A 97 -11.07 -29.25 6.13
N LEU A 98 -9.99 -29.97 5.78
CA LEU A 98 -8.93 -30.35 6.72
C LEU A 98 -8.26 -29.11 7.33
N ILE A 99 -7.86 -28.13 6.51
CA ILE A 99 -7.25 -26.87 6.98
C ILE A 99 -8.16 -26.17 7.98
N HIS A 100 -9.45 -26.01 7.67
CA HIS A 100 -10.43 -25.39 8.57
C HIS A 100 -10.71 -26.24 9.83
N ALA A 101 -10.49 -27.55 9.79
CA ALA A 101 -10.54 -28.37 11.00
C ALA A 101 -9.31 -28.19 11.87
N TYR A 102 -8.11 -28.07 11.29
CA TYR A 102 -6.89 -27.73 12.03
C TYR A 102 -6.99 -26.37 12.72
N VAL A 103 -7.53 -25.36 12.03
CA VAL A 103 -7.78 -24.03 12.63
C VAL A 103 -8.73 -24.14 13.83
N ARG A 104 -9.87 -24.84 13.68
CA ARG A 104 -10.84 -25.02 14.78
C ARG A 104 -10.30 -25.84 15.95
N ALA A 105 -9.37 -26.76 15.69
CA ALA A 105 -8.72 -27.56 16.72
C ALA A 105 -7.53 -26.86 17.39
N GLY A 106 -7.29 -25.57 17.11
CA GLY A 106 -6.18 -24.83 17.72
C GLY A 106 -4.81 -25.26 17.20
N MET A 107 -4.72 -25.85 16.00
CA MET A 107 -3.48 -26.31 15.37
C MET A 107 -3.10 -25.48 14.12
N PRO A 108 -2.90 -24.15 14.24
CA PRO A 108 -2.68 -23.28 13.08
C PRO A 108 -1.37 -23.54 12.35
N HIS A 109 -0.33 -24.07 13.01
CA HIS A 109 0.92 -24.43 12.34
C HIS A 109 0.75 -25.59 11.35
N HIS A 110 -0.08 -26.58 11.68
CA HIS A 110 -0.44 -27.67 10.77
C HIS A 110 -1.28 -27.14 9.60
N ALA A 111 -2.24 -26.27 9.90
CA ALA A 111 -3.03 -25.58 8.88
C ALA A 111 -2.14 -24.77 7.92
N ALA A 112 -1.17 -24.03 8.47
CA ALA A 112 -0.19 -23.25 7.73
C ALA A 112 0.65 -24.14 6.81
N HIS A 113 1.21 -25.24 7.32
CA HIS A 113 1.99 -26.18 6.52
C HIS A 113 1.24 -26.66 5.27
N HIS A 114 -0.03 -27.01 5.39
CA HIS A 114 -0.84 -27.40 4.23
C HIS A 114 -1.08 -26.24 3.25
N VAL A 115 -1.28 -25.02 3.75
CA VAL A 115 -1.39 -23.83 2.89
C VAL A 115 -0.08 -23.59 2.13
N TYR A 116 1.08 -23.71 2.78
CA TYR A 116 2.39 -23.62 2.13
C TYR A 116 2.51 -24.60 0.98
N VAL A 117 2.24 -25.89 1.24
CA VAL A 117 2.30 -26.94 0.22
C VAL A 117 1.34 -26.66 -0.94
N MET A 118 0.16 -26.09 -0.67
CA MET A 118 -0.76 -25.70 -1.73
C MET A 118 -0.23 -24.55 -2.57
N LEU A 119 0.29 -23.49 -1.95
CA LEU A 119 0.82 -22.31 -2.65
C LEU A 119 2.07 -22.64 -3.46
N ASP A 120 3.00 -23.39 -2.88
CA ASP A 120 4.24 -23.84 -3.51
C ASP A 120 3.96 -24.69 -4.76
N LYS A 121 3.02 -25.63 -4.65
CA LYS A 121 2.58 -26.47 -5.77
C LYS A 121 1.60 -25.77 -6.72
N LYS A 122 1.43 -24.44 -6.62
CA LYS A 122 0.52 -23.60 -7.43
C LYS A 122 -0.92 -24.13 -7.48
N ARG A 123 -1.39 -24.73 -6.39
CA ARG A 123 -2.74 -25.31 -6.29
C ARG A 123 -3.77 -24.25 -5.94
N PRO A 124 -5.01 -24.37 -6.43
CA PRO A 124 -6.05 -23.37 -6.20
C PRO A 124 -6.46 -23.33 -4.71
N LEU A 125 -6.10 -22.25 -4.02
CA LEU A 125 -6.53 -21.96 -2.65
C LEU A 125 -7.70 -20.98 -2.66
N LYS A 126 -8.59 -21.01 -1.65
CA LYS A 126 -9.60 -19.95 -1.48
C LYS A 126 -9.04 -18.89 -0.54
N THR A 127 -9.24 -17.61 -0.87
CA THR A 127 -8.84 -16.48 -0.03
C THR A 127 -9.33 -16.62 1.40
N ARG A 128 -10.61 -16.97 1.61
CA ARG A 128 -11.16 -17.20 2.96
C ARG A 128 -10.40 -18.25 3.79
N THR A 129 -9.80 -19.26 3.15
CA THR A 129 -9.02 -20.29 3.85
C THR A 129 -7.66 -19.74 4.25
N LEU A 130 -7.02 -18.97 3.38
CA LEU A 130 -5.78 -18.26 3.71
C LEU A 130 -5.99 -17.29 4.87
N VAL A 131 -7.05 -16.47 4.80
CA VAL A 131 -7.42 -15.50 5.85
C VAL A 131 -7.60 -16.19 7.20
N ALA A 132 -8.37 -17.28 7.24
CA ALA A 132 -8.61 -18.02 8.48
C ALA A 132 -7.31 -18.57 9.10
N VAL A 133 -6.38 -19.07 8.29
CA VAL A 133 -5.10 -19.58 8.77
C VAL A 133 -4.19 -18.47 9.27
N ILE A 134 -4.08 -17.36 8.51
CA ILE A 134 -3.26 -16.21 8.93
C ILE A 134 -3.81 -15.65 10.24
N ASN A 135 -5.11 -15.37 10.35
CA ASN A 135 -5.70 -14.82 11.56
C ASN A 135 -5.55 -15.77 12.76
N SER A 136 -5.64 -17.08 12.54
CA SER A 136 -5.39 -18.08 13.60
C SER A 136 -3.92 -18.18 14.01
N LEU A 137 -2.96 -17.83 13.15
CA LEU A 137 -1.56 -17.70 13.54
C LEU A 137 -1.31 -16.39 14.32
N LEU A 138 -1.94 -15.30 13.88
CA LEU A 138 -1.83 -14.00 14.55
C LEU A 138 -2.41 -14.05 15.96
N SER A 139 -3.51 -14.78 16.19
CA SER A 139 -4.10 -14.96 17.52
C SER A 139 -3.22 -15.73 18.52
N LEU A 140 -2.13 -16.36 18.07
CA LEU A 140 -1.14 -17.00 18.96
C LEU A 140 -0.01 -16.05 19.37
N VAL A 141 0.04 -14.84 18.81
CA VAL A 141 1.04 -13.83 19.15
C VAL A 141 0.54 -13.10 20.39
N PRO A 142 1.34 -13.01 21.47
CA PRO A 142 0.95 -12.24 22.65
C PRO A 142 0.82 -10.75 22.28
N ASP A 143 -0.12 -10.05 22.91
CA ASP A 143 -0.38 -8.63 22.59
C ASP A 143 0.81 -7.71 22.94
N GLU A 144 1.67 -8.11 23.87
CA GLU A 144 2.84 -7.33 24.28
C GLU A 144 4.13 -8.16 24.26
N VAL A 145 5.24 -7.52 23.89
CA VAL A 145 6.57 -8.10 23.97
C VAL A 145 7.02 -8.04 25.44
N GLY A 146 7.00 -9.18 26.14
CA GLY A 146 7.76 -9.29 27.40
C GLY A 146 9.24 -9.02 27.11
N GLU A 147 9.91 -8.24 27.97
CA GLU A 147 11.33 -7.84 27.86
C GLU A 147 12.23 -9.01 27.44
N LYS A 148 12.41 -9.20 26.14
CA LYS A 148 13.35 -10.16 25.58
C LYS A 148 14.31 -9.38 24.72
N ASP A 149 15.57 -9.44 25.11
CA ASP A 149 16.69 -8.94 24.33
C ASP A 149 16.57 -9.42 22.88
N PRO A 150 16.51 -8.50 21.89
CA PRO A 150 16.45 -8.88 20.49
C PRO A 150 17.81 -9.47 20.07
N LYS A 151 17.97 -10.79 20.19
CA LYS A 151 19.20 -11.56 19.88
C LYS A 151 19.59 -11.59 18.38
N ARG A 152 19.12 -10.68 17.53
CA ARG A 152 19.33 -10.78 16.08
C ARG A 152 20.13 -9.62 15.53
N HIS A 153 21.37 -9.89 15.14
CA HIS A 153 22.21 -8.95 14.39
C HIS A 153 21.53 -8.51 13.09
N PHE A 154 21.29 -7.19 12.95
CA PHE A 154 20.85 -6.60 11.70
C PHE A 154 22.02 -6.55 10.71
N PHE A 155 22.02 -7.44 9.72
CA PHE A 155 22.98 -7.37 8.61
C PHE A 155 22.51 -6.39 7.52
N ALA A 156 23.41 -5.46 7.18
CA ALA A 156 23.23 -4.31 6.30
C ALA A 156 22.63 -4.59 4.90
N SER A 157 22.87 -5.77 4.33
CA SER A 157 22.42 -6.13 2.98
C SER A 157 20.93 -6.46 2.88
N TYR A 158 20.29 -6.79 4.01
CA TYR A 158 18.94 -7.34 4.02
C TYR A 158 17.89 -6.32 4.50
N VAL A 159 18.33 -5.23 5.17
CA VAL A 159 17.54 -4.28 6.00
C VAL A 159 16.30 -3.70 5.32
N LEU A 160 16.27 -3.64 3.98
CA LEU A 160 15.23 -2.92 3.24
C LEU A 160 14.37 -3.81 2.34
N SER A 161 14.45 -5.14 2.50
CA SER A 161 13.55 -6.09 1.85
C SER A 161 12.57 -6.69 2.86
N LEU A 162 11.32 -6.89 2.42
CA LEU A 162 10.31 -7.56 3.24
C LEU A 162 10.68 -9.04 3.41
N GLN A 163 11.14 -9.41 4.61
CA GLN A 163 11.56 -10.77 4.93
C GLN A 163 10.91 -11.25 6.22
N SER A 164 10.18 -12.35 6.15
CA SER A 164 9.57 -13.00 7.32
C SER A 164 10.61 -13.40 8.37
N GLN A 165 11.81 -13.78 7.93
CA GLN A 165 12.90 -14.22 8.80
C GLN A 165 13.30 -13.22 9.89
N ARG A 166 12.94 -11.94 9.75
CA ARG A 166 13.26 -10.87 10.72
C ARG A 166 12.40 -10.92 11.95
N VAL A 167 11.13 -11.25 11.75
CA VAL A 167 10.14 -11.32 12.82
C VAL A 167 10.57 -12.33 13.86
N THR A 168 10.64 -11.86 15.10
CA THR A 168 11.07 -12.63 16.27
C THR A 168 10.12 -13.79 16.56
N ASN A 169 8.83 -13.50 16.67
CA ASN A 169 7.78 -14.48 16.95
C ASN A 169 7.58 -15.46 15.78
N ALA A 170 7.57 -16.77 16.06
CA ALA A 170 7.46 -17.82 15.05
C ALA A 170 6.08 -17.83 14.35
N SER A 171 5.00 -17.58 15.08
CA SER A 171 3.64 -17.51 14.54
C SER A 171 3.47 -16.30 13.63
N LEU A 172 3.96 -15.14 14.05
CA LEU A 172 3.96 -13.92 13.22
C LEU A 172 4.84 -14.07 11.98
N ARG A 173 6.00 -14.72 12.11
CA ARG A 173 6.87 -15.07 10.98
C ARG A 173 6.14 -15.94 9.95
N ASN A 174 5.48 -17.00 10.41
CA ASN A 174 4.73 -17.91 9.53
C ASN A 174 3.56 -17.17 8.86
N ALA A 175 2.85 -16.32 9.60
CA ALA A 175 1.77 -15.49 9.06
C ALA A 175 2.29 -14.55 7.94
N MET A 176 3.41 -13.89 8.19
CA MET A 176 4.05 -12.98 7.23
C MET A 176 4.57 -13.71 5.98
N GLU A 177 5.16 -14.88 6.14
CA GLU A 177 5.66 -15.67 5.01
C GLU A 177 4.50 -16.23 4.16
N LEU A 178 3.43 -16.73 4.79
CA LEU A 178 2.20 -17.10 4.09
C LEU A 178 1.61 -15.93 3.29
N TRP A 179 1.60 -14.74 3.88
CA TRP A 179 1.14 -13.53 3.21
C TRP A 179 2.01 -13.20 1.98
N ILE A 180 3.34 -13.23 2.12
CA ILE A 180 4.29 -13.01 1.01
C ILE A 180 4.09 -14.06 -0.09
N MET A 181 3.88 -15.33 0.26
CA MET A 181 3.66 -16.39 -0.73
C MET A 181 2.32 -16.26 -1.44
N ALA A 182 1.26 -15.95 -0.70
CA ALA A 182 -0.05 -15.68 -1.29
C ALA A 182 -0.01 -14.49 -2.25
N GLU A 183 0.77 -13.48 -1.89
CA GLU A 183 1.00 -12.31 -2.72
C GLU A 183 1.73 -12.67 -4.02
N LYS A 184 2.80 -13.48 -3.95
CA LYS A 184 3.50 -14.02 -5.14
C LYS A 184 2.57 -14.85 -6.02
N ALA A 185 1.64 -15.59 -5.40
CA ALA A 185 0.60 -16.35 -6.07
C ALA A 185 -0.56 -15.49 -6.61
N ARG A 186 -0.49 -14.16 -6.46
CA ARG A 186 -1.53 -13.19 -6.89
C ARG A 186 -2.92 -13.46 -6.30
N LEU A 187 -2.99 -14.03 -5.09
CA LEU A 187 -4.26 -14.16 -4.39
C LEU A 187 -4.70 -12.78 -3.88
N PRO A 188 -6.01 -12.45 -3.95
CA PRO A 188 -6.49 -11.17 -3.43
C PRO A 188 -6.28 -11.16 -1.91
N ALA A 189 -5.60 -10.13 -1.42
CA ALA A 189 -5.38 -9.93 0.01
C ALA A 189 -6.65 -9.37 0.64
N ALA A 190 -7.17 -10.02 1.68
CA ALA A 190 -8.28 -9.46 2.43
C ALA A 190 -7.80 -8.28 3.27
N LYS A 191 -8.57 -7.18 3.28
CA LYS A 191 -8.28 -5.97 4.08
C LYS A 191 -7.99 -6.32 5.54
N VAL A 192 -8.87 -7.11 6.14
CA VAL A 192 -8.80 -7.54 7.55
C VAL A 192 -7.46 -8.21 7.86
N THR A 193 -6.98 -9.12 7.00
CA THR A 193 -5.71 -9.82 7.20
C THR A 193 -4.50 -8.88 7.19
N PHE A 194 -4.51 -7.85 6.35
CA PHE A 194 -3.46 -6.83 6.38
C PHE A 194 -3.54 -5.98 7.65
N GLN A 195 -4.75 -5.56 8.06
CA GLN A 195 -4.93 -4.75 9.26
C GLN A 195 -4.49 -5.53 10.51
N ASP A 196 -4.89 -6.80 10.64
CA ASP A 196 -4.51 -7.67 11.75
C ASP A 196 -3.00 -7.91 11.76
N LEU A 197 -2.40 -8.20 10.60
CA LEU A 197 -0.94 -8.40 10.48
C LEU A 197 -0.17 -7.15 10.89
N LEU A 198 -0.59 -5.98 10.40
CA LEU A 198 0.07 -4.72 10.71
C LEU A 198 -0.11 -4.35 12.18
N THR A 199 -1.30 -4.51 12.73
CA THR A 199 -1.58 -4.27 14.17
C THR A 199 -0.71 -5.18 15.03
N THR A 200 -0.57 -6.45 14.68
CA THR A 200 0.29 -7.40 15.40
C THR A 200 1.78 -7.03 15.27
N LEU A 201 2.24 -6.59 14.10
CA LEU A 201 3.62 -6.11 13.91
C LEU A 201 3.92 -4.85 14.74
N ILE A 202 2.96 -3.94 14.82
CA ILE A 202 3.04 -2.72 15.65
C ILE A 202 3.10 -3.11 17.13
N ALA A 203 2.22 -4.00 17.58
CA ALA A 203 2.17 -4.51 18.95
C ALA A 203 3.48 -5.22 19.36
N GLN A 204 4.13 -5.90 18.41
CA GLN A 204 5.44 -6.54 18.61
C GLN A 204 6.64 -5.59 18.45
N GLU A 205 6.41 -4.27 18.30
CA GLU A 205 7.45 -3.26 18.01
C GLU A 205 8.35 -3.60 16.78
N GLU A 206 7.85 -4.41 15.85
CA GLU A 206 8.57 -4.86 14.64
C GLU A 206 8.55 -3.77 13.55
N CYS A 207 9.10 -2.59 13.87
CA CYS A 207 8.99 -1.33 13.12
C CYS A 207 9.39 -1.45 11.63
N VAL A 208 10.49 -2.15 11.34
CA VAL A 208 10.98 -2.35 9.96
C VAL A 208 9.97 -3.17 9.15
N SER A 209 9.47 -4.25 9.73
CA SER A 209 8.52 -5.14 9.09
C SER A 209 7.17 -4.43 8.89
N ALA A 210 6.70 -3.69 9.89
CA ALA A 210 5.49 -2.87 9.80
C ALA A 210 5.58 -1.83 8.67
N GLY A 211 6.66 -1.04 8.63
CA GLY A 211 6.91 -0.07 7.56
C GLY A 211 6.97 -0.72 6.18
N ALA A 212 7.66 -1.84 6.04
CA ALA A 212 7.78 -2.55 4.76
C ALA A 212 6.45 -3.16 4.28
N VAL A 213 5.63 -3.74 5.17
CA VAL A 213 4.28 -4.24 4.83
C VAL A 213 3.41 -3.07 4.38
N PHE A 214 3.41 -1.96 5.13
CA PHE A 214 2.63 -0.77 4.80
C PHE A 214 3.01 -0.19 3.43
N SER A 215 4.30 -0.03 3.16
CA SER A 215 4.79 0.47 1.86
C SER A 215 4.38 -0.42 0.70
N ARG A 216 4.40 -1.74 0.89
CA ARG A 216 4.04 -2.70 -0.15
C ARG A 216 2.56 -2.67 -0.51
N VAL A 217 1.68 -2.53 0.50
CA VAL A 217 0.24 -2.38 0.28
C VAL A 217 -0.09 -1.04 -0.35
N SER A 218 0.51 0.04 0.14
CA SER A 218 0.31 1.40 -0.40
C SER A 218 0.70 1.47 -1.87
N ARG A 219 1.82 0.85 -2.26
CA ARG A 219 2.24 0.75 -3.66
C ARG A 219 1.22 0.04 -4.54
N ARG A 220 0.70 -1.12 -4.12
CA ARG A 220 -0.32 -1.84 -4.92
C ARG A 220 -1.58 -1.02 -5.10
N HIS A 221 -1.99 -0.31 -4.05
CA HIS A 221 -3.11 0.60 -4.13
C HIS A 221 -2.83 1.74 -5.12
N TRP A 222 -1.64 2.35 -5.05
CA TRP A 222 -1.18 3.33 -6.03
C TRP A 222 -1.20 2.78 -7.46
N GLU A 223 -0.62 1.60 -7.70
CA GLU A 223 -0.60 0.95 -9.03
C GLU A 223 -2.03 0.75 -9.56
N TYR A 224 -2.95 0.31 -8.71
CA TYR A 224 -4.36 0.18 -9.04
C TYR A 224 -5.03 1.52 -9.37
N MET A 225 -4.76 2.56 -8.57
CA MET A 225 -5.30 3.90 -8.83
C MET A 225 -4.80 4.46 -10.16
N VAL A 226 -3.49 4.36 -10.46
CA VAL A 226 -2.94 4.77 -11.76
C VAL A 226 -3.64 4.04 -12.89
N MET A 227 -3.74 2.71 -12.79
CA MET A 227 -4.41 1.90 -13.82
C MET A 227 -5.86 2.34 -14.00
N ARG A 228 -6.61 2.54 -12.91
CA ARG A 228 -8.00 2.99 -12.96
C ARG A 228 -8.13 4.35 -13.64
N ASP A 229 -7.32 5.33 -13.25
CA ASP A 229 -7.43 6.69 -13.76
C ASP A 229 -7.06 6.77 -15.26
N MET A 230 -6.09 5.95 -15.73
CA MET A 230 -5.81 5.78 -17.17
C MET A 230 -7.02 5.27 -17.96
N HIS A 231 -7.84 4.39 -17.38
CA HIS A 231 -9.02 3.85 -18.07
C HIS A 231 -10.17 4.88 -18.18
N HIS A 232 -10.22 5.88 -17.30
CA HIS A 232 -11.28 6.89 -17.28
C HIS A 232 -10.98 8.12 -18.17
N HIS A 233 -9.73 8.27 -18.62
CA HIS A 233 -9.31 9.35 -19.52
C HIS A 233 -8.63 8.80 -20.79
N PRO A 234 -9.39 8.21 -21.73
CA PRO A 234 -8.83 7.51 -22.89
C PRO A 234 -8.27 8.41 -24.01
N ARG A 235 -8.16 9.73 -23.80
CA ARG A 235 -7.90 10.68 -24.90
C ARG A 235 -6.50 10.59 -25.53
N ASP A 236 -5.55 9.84 -24.94
CA ASP A 236 -4.16 9.78 -25.43
C ASP A 236 -3.58 8.35 -25.62
N VAL A 237 -4.40 7.29 -25.64
CA VAL A 237 -3.86 5.91 -25.76
C VAL A 237 -4.06 5.35 -27.17
N THR A 238 -3.08 5.57 -28.05
CA THR A 238 -2.86 4.78 -29.28
C THR A 238 -2.11 3.46 -29.01
N MET A 239 -1.88 3.09 -27.75
CA MET A 239 -1.19 1.87 -27.37
C MET A 239 -2.19 0.77 -27.00
N THR A 240 -2.43 -0.08 -28.00
CA THR A 240 -2.79 -1.51 -27.93
C THR A 240 -4.07 -1.93 -27.18
N ASN A 241 -4.83 -2.80 -27.86
CA ASN A 241 -6.12 -3.38 -27.49
C ASN A 241 -6.17 -4.25 -26.22
N GLN A 242 -5.37 -3.97 -25.18
CA GLN A 242 -5.46 -4.67 -23.90
C GLN A 242 -6.38 -3.90 -22.96
N ARG A 243 -7.71 -4.10 -23.13
CA ARG A 243 -8.67 -3.82 -22.07
C ARG A 243 -8.32 -4.73 -20.89
N PHE A 244 -7.68 -4.20 -19.86
CA PHE A 244 -7.57 -4.89 -18.59
C PHE A 244 -8.93 -4.76 -17.89
N PRO A 245 -9.69 -5.85 -17.68
CA PRO A 245 -10.89 -5.77 -16.88
C PRO A 245 -10.47 -5.46 -15.45
N ILE A 246 -10.61 -4.19 -15.03
CA ILE A 246 -10.50 -3.81 -13.63
C ILE A 246 -11.74 -4.40 -12.95
N ASN A 247 -11.63 -5.63 -12.46
CA ASN A 247 -12.68 -6.26 -11.69
C ASN A 247 -12.73 -5.54 -10.31
N PRO A 248 -13.79 -4.79 -9.97
CA PRO A 248 -13.87 -4.07 -8.69
C PRO A 248 -13.82 -5.02 -7.49
N ALA A 249 -14.17 -6.31 -7.68
CA ALA A 249 -14.01 -7.35 -6.67
C ALA A 249 -12.55 -7.71 -6.35
N GLU A 250 -11.59 -7.27 -7.19
CA GLU A 250 -10.14 -7.51 -7.04
C GLU A 250 -9.37 -6.24 -6.65
N ALA A 251 -10.06 -5.12 -6.40
CA ALA A 251 -9.42 -3.88 -5.97
C ALA A 251 -8.59 -4.10 -4.69
N PRO A 252 -7.31 -3.70 -4.65
CA PRO A 252 -6.50 -3.82 -3.46
C PRO A 252 -7.09 -2.95 -2.35
N ALA A 253 -7.14 -3.52 -1.14
CA ALA A 253 -7.63 -2.84 0.04
C ALA A 253 -6.86 -1.53 0.27
N TYR A 254 -7.60 -0.48 0.64
CA TYR A 254 -7.03 0.82 1.03
C TYR A 254 -6.24 0.69 2.33
N PRO A 255 -4.97 1.16 2.40
CA PRO A 255 -4.28 1.28 3.67
C PRO A 255 -5.00 2.31 4.54
N ASP A 256 -5.43 1.91 5.74
CA ASP A 256 -6.13 2.78 6.67
C ASP A 256 -5.18 3.91 7.16
N PRO A 257 -5.54 5.19 7.05
CA PRO A 257 -4.73 6.29 7.54
C PRO A 257 -4.39 6.14 9.03
N ARG A 258 -5.32 5.60 9.84
CA ARG A 258 -5.06 5.37 11.27
C ARG A 258 -3.93 4.37 11.52
N LEU A 259 -3.81 3.36 10.66
CA LEU A 259 -2.71 2.40 10.75
C LEU A 259 -1.38 3.04 10.40
N PHE A 260 -1.36 3.97 9.44
CA PHE A 260 -0.17 4.75 9.14
C PHE A 260 0.28 5.57 10.34
N GLU A 261 -0.65 6.29 10.99
CA GLU A 261 -0.37 7.05 12.21
C GLU A 261 0.17 6.17 13.33
N ASN A 262 -0.40 4.97 13.51
CA ASN A 262 0.07 4.02 14.51
C ASN A 262 1.49 3.52 14.23
N VAL A 263 1.84 3.21 12.97
CA VAL A 263 3.22 2.82 12.62
C VAL A 263 4.20 3.97 12.91
N VAL A 264 3.84 5.20 12.52
CA VAL A 264 4.67 6.39 12.79
C VAL A 264 4.83 6.60 14.30
N SER A 265 3.74 6.52 15.06
CA SER A 265 3.71 6.72 16.51
C SER A 265 4.61 5.72 17.23
N VAL A 266 4.54 4.43 16.87
CA VAL A 266 5.43 3.41 17.47
C VAL A 266 6.89 3.61 17.09
N CYS A 267 7.18 3.96 15.84
CA CYS A 267 8.57 4.29 15.49
C CYS A 267 9.08 5.50 16.29
N MET A 268 8.24 6.52 16.49
CA MET A 268 8.58 7.72 17.25
C MET A 268 8.74 7.45 18.74
N SER A 269 7.87 6.62 19.34
CA SER A 269 7.98 6.26 20.75
C SER A 269 9.30 5.53 21.01
N VAL A 270 9.71 4.62 20.12
CA VAL A 270 10.99 3.92 20.19
C VAL A 270 12.17 4.88 19.98
N LEU A 271 12.09 5.79 19.00
CA LEU A 271 13.17 6.76 18.73
C LEU A 271 13.41 7.75 19.88
N ARG A 272 12.36 8.09 20.63
CA ARG A 272 12.43 9.02 21.77
C ARG A 272 12.95 8.39 23.05
N ARG A 273 13.05 7.06 23.15
CA ARG A 273 13.61 6.37 24.32
C ARG A 273 15.09 6.73 24.47
N THR A 274 15.50 7.14 25.68
CA THR A 274 16.90 7.45 26.03
C THR A 274 17.77 6.19 25.95
N GLU A 275 18.96 6.33 25.37
CA GLU A 275 19.90 5.23 25.14
C GLU A 275 20.73 4.92 26.41
N ALA A 276 20.65 3.69 26.90
CA ALA A 276 21.55 3.18 27.94
C ALA A 276 22.35 1.95 27.49
N THR A 277 21.85 1.15 26.53
CA THR A 277 22.49 -0.12 26.11
C THR A 277 22.62 -0.29 24.59
N ARG A 278 23.57 -1.14 24.16
CA ARG A 278 23.78 -1.52 22.74
C ARG A 278 22.54 -2.16 22.11
N GLY A 279 21.75 -2.89 22.90
CA GLY A 279 20.47 -3.45 22.45
C GLY A 279 19.44 -2.36 22.13
N GLN A 280 19.33 -1.33 22.97
CA GLN A 280 18.43 -0.20 22.76
C GLN A 280 18.82 0.62 21.52
N GLN A 281 20.12 0.81 21.25
CA GLN A 281 20.58 1.44 20.00
C GLN A 281 20.13 0.67 18.76
N GLN A 282 20.09 -0.65 18.85
CA GLN A 282 19.68 -1.49 17.74
C GLN A 282 18.16 -1.42 17.49
N ILE A 283 17.36 -1.38 18.55
CA ILE A 283 15.90 -1.16 18.46
C ILE A 283 15.63 0.25 17.89
N ARG A 284 16.35 1.26 18.35
CA ARG A 284 16.27 2.62 17.83
C ARG A 284 16.59 2.70 16.33
N ARG A 285 17.65 2.03 15.88
CA ARG A 285 17.95 1.90 14.44
C ARG A 285 16.84 1.19 13.68
N SER A 286 16.22 0.16 14.24
CA SER A 286 15.06 -0.52 13.64
C SER A 286 13.90 0.45 13.39
N ALA A 287 13.55 1.25 14.39
CA ALA A 287 12.52 2.29 14.26
C ALA A 287 12.87 3.34 13.21
N GLY A 288 14.14 3.79 13.17
CA GLY A 288 14.62 4.70 12.13
C GLY A 288 14.47 4.12 10.71
N HIS A 289 14.79 2.84 10.49
CA HIS A 289 14.58 2.18 9.19
C HIS A 289 13.08 2.00 8.86
N GLY A 290 12.23 1.76 9.86
CA GLY A 290 10.78 1.77 9.71
C GLY A 290 10.26 3.11 9.18
N LEU A 291 10.74 4.22 9.76
CA LEU A 291 10.40 5.57 9.25
C LEU A 291 10.96 5.83 7.85
N ILE A 292 12.16 5.33 7.51
CA ILE A 292 12.71 5.49 6.15
C ILE A 292 11.78 4.85 5.11
N PHE A 293 11.19 3.68 5.38
CA PHE A 293 10.21 3.09 4.47
C PHE A 293 9.01 4.01 4.22
N LEU A 294 8.47 4.62 5.26
CA LEU A 294 7.34 5.55 5.13
C LEU A 294 7.75 6.86 4.45
N ALA A 295 8.90 7.42 4.84
CA ALA A 295 9.47 8.63 4.24
C ALA A 295 9.75 8.45 2.75
N SER A 296 10.14 7.26 2.33
CA SER A 296 10.36 6.95 0.93
C SER A 296 9.06 6.95 0.11
N LEU A 297 7.93 6.48 0.69
CA LEU A 297 6.61 6.62 0.05
C LEU A 297 6.24 8.09 -0.14
N LEU A 298 6.52 8.92 0.86
CA LEU A 298 6.28 10.37 0.80
C LEU A 298 7.17 11.03 -0.25
N HIS A 299 8.46 10.69 -0.29
CA HIS A 299 9.41 11.20 -1.28
C HIS A 299 8.99 10.88 -2.72
N HIS A 300 8.48 9.66 -2.93
CA HIS A 300 7.98 9.21 -4.23
C HIS A 300 6.49 9.51 -4.46
N ARG A 301 5.82 10.18 -3.52
CA ARG A 301 4.41 10.61 -3.62
C ARG A 301 3.43 9.47 -3.87
N GLN A 302 3.60 8.38 -3.14
CA GLN A 302 2.80 7.16 -3.24
C GLN A 302 1.89 6.92 -2.03
N ILE A 303 1.78 7.90 -1.13
CA ILE A 303 0.83 7.85 -0.03
C ILE A 303 -0.55 8.24 -0.56
N PRO A 304 -1.58 7.39 -0.45
CA PRO A 304 -2.87 7.62 -1.09
C PRO A 304 -3.86 8.42 -0.23
N PHE A 305 -3.40 9.09 0.82
CA PHE A 305 -4.22 9.94 1.71
C PHE A 305 -3.50 11.26 2.01
N PRO A 306 -4.27 12.33 2.32
CA PRO A 306 -3.74 13.66 2.58
C PRO A 306 -3.18 13.84 4.00
N GLU A 307 -3.53 12.98 4.96
CA GLU A 307 -3.08 13.03 6.36
C GLU A 307 -1.68 12.43 6.54
N VAL A 308 -0.64 13.22 6.23
CA VAL A 308 0.77 12.82 6.40
C VAL A 308 1.50 13.62 7.49
N GLY A 309 0.78 14.51 8.19
CA GLY A 309 1.30 15.34 9.29
C GLY A 309 2.14 14.59 10.32
N PRO A 310 1.70 13.41 10.82
CA PRO A 310 2.49 12.63 11.78
C PRO A 310 3.88 12.23 11.24
N LEU A 311 3.96 11.82 9.97
CA LEU A 311 5.23 11.49 9.33
C LEU A 311 6.09 12.75 9.10
N ILE A 312 5.49 13.88 8.73
CA ILE A 312 6.22 15.15 8.58
C ILE A 312 6.84 15.56 9.92
N SER A 313 6.07 15.51 11.01
CA SER A 313 6.56 15.81 12.37
C SER A 313 7.68 14.86 12.78
N ALA A 314 7.51 13.56 12.52
CA ALA A 314 8.55 12.55 12.75
C ALA A 314 9.84 12.85 11.98
N LEU A 315 9.73 13.29 10.72
CA LEU A 315 10.89 13.65 9.91
C LEU A 315 11.62 14.88 10.44
N PHE A 316 10.91 15.90 10.92
CA PHE A 316 11.55 17.05 11.58
C PHE A 316 12.31 16.63 12.84
N TYR A 317 11.72 15.76 13.67
CA TYR A 317 12.43 15.21 14.83
C TYR A 317 13.69 14.44 14.41
N CYS A 318 13.59 13.62 13.36
CA CYS A 318 14.71 12.86 12.80
C CYS A 318 15.88 13.73 12.32
N MET A 319 15.65 15.01 11.98
CA MET A 319 16.72 15.95 11.61
C MET A 319 17.67 16.26 12.78
N LEU A 320 17.19 16.12 14.01
CA LEU A 320 17.97 16.31 15.22
C LEU A 320 18.82 15.08 15.58
N LEU A 321 18.59 13.95 14.93
CA LEU A 321 19.25 12.69 15.24
C LEU A 321 20.49 12.50 14.37
N SER A 322 21.58 12.06 15.00
CA SER A 322 22.86 11.77 14.34
C SER A 322 22.98 10.33 13.80
N ASP A 323 21.92 9.54 13.90
CA ASP A 323 21.92 8.12 13.53
C ASP A 323 22.23 7.93 12.03
N SER A 324 23.20 7.06 11.72
CA SER A 324 23.46 6.61 10.36
C SER A 324 22.61 5.38 10.04
N LEU A 325 21.81 5.49 8.97
CA LEU A 325 20.88 4.44 8.56
C LEU A 325 21.05 4.10 7.08
N TRP A 326 20.58 2.92 6.72
CA TRP A 326 20.57 2.48 5.33
C TRP A 326 19.36 3.08 4.62
N VAL A 327 19.61 3.82 3.55
CA VAL A 327 18.56 4.39 2.70
C VAL A 327 18.50 3.58 1.39
N PRO A 328 17.31 3.13 0.97
CA PRO A 328 17.19 2.51 -0.34
C PRO A 328 17.26 3.58 -1.44
N GLU A 329 18.07 3.37 -2.48
CA GLU A 329 18.00 4.18 -3.72
C GLU A 329 16.63 4.07 -4.39
N ASN A 330 16.01 2.89 -4.27
CA ASN A 330 14.65 2.64 -4.69
C ASN A 330 13.98 1.77 -3.62
N PRO A 331 13.06 2.30 -2.80
CA PRO A 331 12.39 1.55 -1.74
C PRO A 331 11.48 0.42 -2.28
N PHE A 332 11.33 0.33 -3.61
CA PHE A 332 10.33 -0.52 -4.25
C PHE A 332 10.88 -1.76 -4.93
N GLY A 333 12.19 -2.04 -4.87
CA GLY A 333 12.76 -3.24 -5.47
C GLY A 333 12.76 -3.19 -7.00
N GLY A 334 13.84 -2.64 -7.56
CA GLY A 334 14.36 -3.12 -8.84
C GLY A 334 15.04 -4.47 -8.65
N ALA A 335 15.48 -5.11 -9.75
CA ALA A 335 16.28 -6.32 -9.71
C ALA A 335 17.39 -6.21 -8.64
N LEU A 336 17.76 -7.34 -8.03
CA LEU A 336 18.68 -7.51 -6.89
C LEU A 336 20.03 -6.73 -6.95
N HIS A 337 20.32 -6.03 -8.05
CA HIS A 337 21.61 -5.44 -8.40
C HIS A 337 21.64 -3.91 -8.47
N SER A 338 20.55 -3.18 -8.20
CA SER A 338 20.57 -1.69 -8.16
C SER A 338 20.29 -1.13 -6.75
N PHE A 339 20.93 -1.69 -5.73
CA PHE A 339 20.97 -1.10 -4.39
C PHE A 339 22.38 -0.59 -4.14
N GLN A 340 22.74 0.59 -4.65
CA GLN A 340 23.92 1.25 -4.12
C GLN A 340 23.57 1.72 -2.70
N ARG A 341 24.15 1.02 -1.72
CA ARG A 341 23.86 1.19 -0.30
C ARG A 341 24.53 2.46 0.20
N GLN A 342 23.86 3.59 0.09
CA GLN A 342 24.36 4.81 0.72
C GLN A 342 23.93 4.80 2.19
N THR A 343 24.90 4.70 3.09
CA THR A 343 24.69 5.06 4.49
C THR A 343 24.56 6.56 4.56
N LEU A 344 23.35 7.04 4.76
CA LEU A 344 23.05 8.45 4.96
C LEU A 344 22.77 8.68 6.44
N ARG A 345 23.12 9.87 6.94
CA ARG A 345 22.61 10.31 8.24
C ARG A 345 21.10 10.46 8.12
N LEU A 346 20.35 9.88 9.04
CA LEU A 346 18.89 9.92 9.08
C LEU A 346 18.39 11.36 8.93
N GLY A 347 19.00 12.30 9.64
CA GLY A 347 18.65 13.71 9.54
C GLY A 347 18.88 14.33 8.16
N GLN A 348 19.95 13.94 7.44
CA GLN A 348 20.20 14.42 6.07
C GLN A 348 19.16 13.90 5.09
N TYR A 349 18.78 12.63 5.20
CA TYR A 349 17.73 12.05 4.38
C TYR A 349 16.37 12.70 4.68
N ALA A 350 16.00 12.82 5.95
CA ALA A 350 14.76 13.46 6.37
C ALA A 350 14.66 14.91 5.86
N HIS A 351 15.76 15.67 5.97
CA HIS A 351 15.86 17.01 5.42
C HIS A 351 15.64 17.03 3.90
N GLY A 352 16.26 16.10 3.16
CA GLY A 352 16.05 15.95 1.72
C GLY A 352 14.60 15.65 1.33
N VAL A 353 13.93 14.76 2.06
CA VAL A 353 12.52 14.41 1.83
C VAL A 353 11.60 15.61 2.07
N ILE A 354 11.76 16.30 3.20
CA ILE A 354 10.94 17.49 3.52
C ILE A 354 11.17 18.62 2.52
N LYS A 355 12.42 18.89 2.15
CA LYS A 355 12.75 19.89 1.12
C LYS A 355 12.14 19.53 -0.24
N SER A 356 12.17 18.26 -0.61
CA SER A 356 11.56 17.77 -1.86
C SER A 356 10.04 17.89 -1.83
N LEU A 357 9.40 17.60 -0.70
CA LEU A 357 7.95 17.74 -0.51
C LEU A 357 7.53 19.20 -0.63
N ALA A 358 8.21 20.09 0.09
CA ALA A 358 7.88 21.50 0.12
C ALA A 358 8.07 22.21 -1.23
N ARG A 359 9.11 21.84 -1.99
CA ARG A 359 9.36 22.40 -3.34
C ARG A 359 8.38 21.91 -4.40
N ARG A 360 7.76 20.77 -4.15
CA ARG A 360 6.85 20.15 -5.09
C ARG A 360 5.63 19.71 -4.29
N LEU A 361 4.75 20.66 -4.00
CA LEU A 361 3.49 20.36 -3.34
C LEU A 361 2.47 19.79 -4.35
N PRO A 362 1.54 18.95 -3.87
CA PRO A 362 0.42 18.50 -4.68
C PRO A 362 -0.55 19.67 -4.94
N ASN A 363 -0.96 19.87 -6.20
CA ASN A 363 -1.88 20.94 -6.61
C ASN A 363 -3.26 20.35 -6.96
N ARG A 364 -4.35 21.10 -6.69
CA ARG A 364 -5.75 20.75 -7.08
C ARG A 364 -5.97 20.63 -8.58
N SER A 365 -5.20 21.35 -9.38
CA SER A 365 -5.30 21.25 -10.83
C SER A 365 -4.71 19.91 -11.26
N PRO A 366 -5.49 19.01 -11.91
CA PRO A 366 -4.89 17.87 -12.58
C PRO A 366 -3.82 18.43 -13.52
N PRO A 367 -2.63 17.82 -13.62
CA PRO A 367 -1.61 18.31 -14.54
C PRO A 367 -2.24 18.37 -15.93
N THR A 368 -2.52 19.59 -16.39
CA THR A 368 -3.18 19.87 -17.68
C THR A 368 -2.33 19.40 -18.86
N ALA A 369 -1.09 18.98 -18.60
CA ALA A 369 -0.31 18.14 -19.46
C ALA A 369 -0.20 16.73 -18.87
N TYR A 370 -0.96 15.78 -19.42
CA TYR A 370 -0.77 14.32 -19.30
C TYR A 370 0.58 13.83 -19.87
N ARG A 371 1.53 14.74 -20.11
CA ARG A 371 2.83 14.49 -20.70
C ARG A 371 3.94 14.75 -19.68
N SER A 372 4.07 13.89 -18.69
CA SER A 372 5.39 13.38 -18.31
C SER A 372 5.25 12.15 -17.42
N GLN A 373 6.07 11.16 -17.74
CA GLN A 373 6.20 9.89 -17.06
C GLN A 373 6.43 10.10 -15.55
N ARG A 374 5.55 9.49 -14.72
CA ARG A 374 5.56 9.34 -13.23
C ARG A 374 4.33 9.99 -12.59
N TYR A 375 3.22 9.26 -12.63
CA TYR A 375 1.95 9.57 -11.98
C TYR A 375 2.11 9.73 -10.45
N SER A 376 2.38 10.95 -9.99
CA SER A 376 2.34 11.31 -8.57
C SER A 376 0.87 11.34 -8.11
N ILE A 377 0.45 10.43 -7.23
CA ILE A 377 -0.93 10.36 -6.70
C ILE A 377 -1.04 10.90 -5.28
N LEU A 378 0.02 11.48 -4.70
CA LEU A 378 -0.10 12.14 -3.40
C LEU A 378 -1.22 13.19 -3.50
N PRO A 379 -2.34 13.02 -2.78
CA PRO A 379 -3.43 13.98 -2.82
C PRO A 379 -2.99 15.29 -2.17
N VAL A 380 -3.76 16.34 -2.41
CA VAL A 380 -3.54 17.63 -1.76
C VAL A 380 -3.51 17.44 -0.25
N LEU A 381 -2.43 17.91 0.40
CA LEU A 381 -2.21 17.68 1.82
C LEU A 381 -3.37 18.25 2.65
N SER A 382 -3.67 17.61 3.79
CA SER A 382 -4.67 18.15 4.72
C SER A 382 -4.19 19.48 5.32
N TYR A 383 -5.12 20.30 5.80
CA TYR A 383 -4.81 21.56 6.48
C TYR A 383 -3.78 21.34 7.61
N ASP A 384 -3.97 20.29 8.41
CA ASP A 384 -3.05 19.95 9.50
C ASP A 384 -1.67 19.52 9.00
N SER A 385 -1.59 18.78 7.89
CA SER A 385 -0.31 18.39 7.29
C SER A 385 0.45 19.60 6.76
N TYR A 386 -0.24 20.57 6.14
CA TYR A 386 0.34 21.86 5.75
C TYR A 386 0.81 22.66 6.97
N ARG A 387 -0.01 22.75 8.02
CA ARG A 387 0.34 23.43 9.27
C ARG A 387 1.61 22.85 9.88
N VAL A 388 1.71 21.53 10.01
CA VAL A 388 2.91 20.86 10.54
C VAL A 388 4.14 21.13 9.67
N LEU A 389 3.98 21.11 8.33
CA LEU A 389 5.06 21.42 7.41
C LEU A 389 5.56 22.87 7.57
N LEU A 390 4.65 23.84 7.64
CA LEU A 390 4.97 25.26 7.86
C LEU A 390 5.66 25.48 9.19
N MET A 391 5.15 24.87 10.27
CA MET A 391 5.76 24.94 11.60
C MET A 391 7.22 24.48 11.57
N GLY A 392 7.46 23.27 11.06
CA GLY A 392 8.82 22.75 11.01
C GLY A 392 9.74 23.48 10.03
N LEU A 393 9.25 24.01 8.91
CA LEU A 393 10.09 24.78 7.98
C LEU A 393 10.63 26.07 8.62
N ILE A 394 9.80 26.77 9.40
CA ILE A 394 10.20 28.00 10.08
C ILE A 394 11.13 27.73 11.25
N GLU A 395 10.90 26.63 11.98
CA GLU A 395 11.68 26.27 13.16
C GLU A 395 13.01 25.57 12.81
N SER A 396 13.03 24.71 11.79
CA SER A 396 14.18 23.84 11.50
C SER A 396 14.97 24.22 10.24
N PHE A 397 14.33 24.76 9.19
CA PHE A 397 15.01 25.07 7.91
C PHE A 397 15.39 26.54 7.78
N HIS A 398 14.61 27.43 8.38
CA HIS A 398 14.75 28.90 8.23
C HIS A 398 14.81 29.36 6.76
N ASP A 399 14.11 28.67 5.86
CA ASP A 399 14.03 29.03 4.43
C ASP A 399 12.73 29.85 4.19
N PRO A 400 12.81 31.18 4.12
CA PRO A 400 11.62 32.03 3.97
C PRO A 400 10.99 31.94 2.59
N VAL A 401 11.73 31.49 1.57
CA VAL A 401 11.20 31.34 0.21
C VAL A 401 10.35 30.08 0.16
N LEU A 402 10.91 28.97 0.61
CA LEU A 402 10.19 27.70 0.66
C LEU A 402 8.96 27.76 1.57
N THR A 403 9.08 28.43 2.71
CA THR A 403 7.95 28.66 3.63
C THR A 403 6.83 29.45 2.95
N LEU A 404 7.18 30.47 2.16
CA LEU A 404 6.21 31.28 1.41
C LEU A 404 5.51 30.46 0.33
N GLU A 405 6.24 29.61 -0.41
CA GLU A 405 5.66 28.70 -1.42
C GLU A 405 4.66 27.72 -0.78
N VAL A 406 5.01 27.16 0.37
CA VAL A 406 4.11 26.25 1.12
C VAL A 406 2.87 26.99 1.61
N TRP A 407 3.04 28.22 2.11
CA TRP A 407 1.93 29.07 2.55
C TRP A 407 0.99 29.41 1.40
N GLU A 408 1.52 29.85 0.26
CA GLU A 408 0.75 30.18 -0.93
C GLU A 408 -0.06 28.96 -1.41
N SER A 409 0.57 27.79 -1.48
CA SER A 409 -0.12 26.54 -1.79
C SER A 409 -1.22 26.25 -0.78
N MET A 410 -0.95 26.32 0.53
CA MET A 410 -1.97 26.08 1.56
C MET A 410 -3.18 27.00 1.41
N VAL A 411 -2.97 28.30 1.17
CA VAL A 411 -4.04 29.27 0.95
C VAL A 411 -4.82 28.91 -0.32
N GLU A 412 -4.16 28.68 -1.45
CA GLU A 412 -4.82 28.29 -2.70
C GLU A 412 -5.65 27.01 -2.57
N GLN A 413 -5.16 26.05 -1.80
CA GLN A 413 -5.80 24.76 -1.62
C GLN A 413 -6.89 24.78 -0.54
N HIS A 414 -6.81 25.61 0.51
CA HIS A 414 -7.69 25.50 1.69
C HIS A 414 -8.48 26.77 2.03
N GLN A 415 -8.28 27.90 1.34
CA GLN A 415 -9.04 29.12 1.59
C GLN A 415 -10.56 28.93 1.40
N GLY A 416 -10.97 28.03 0.50
CA GLY A 416 -12.38 27.84 0.17
C GLY A 416 -13.01 29.13 -0.36
N THR A 417 -14.06 29.61 0.31
CA THR A 417 -14.73 30.89 0.03
C THR A 417 -14.29 32.03 0.97
N GLN A 418 -13.39 31.76 1.92
CA GLN A 418 -12.92 32.78 2.86
C GLN A 418 -12.03 33.82 2.17
N ASP A 419 -12.08 35.04 2.67
CA ASP A 419 -11.12 36.05 2.24
C ASP A 419 -9.70 35.62 2.67
N PRO A 420 -8.68 35.80 1.83
CA PRO A 420 -7.33 35.37 2.15
C PRO A 420 -6.72 36.06 3.38
N GLU A 421 -7.19 37.27 3.74
CA GLU A 421 -6.77 37.94 4.98
C GLU A 421 -7.44 37.34 6.21
N GLU A 422 -8.72 36.97 6.10
CA GLU A 422 -9.45 36.26 7.15
C GLU A 422 -8.82 34.88 7.40
N PHE A 423 -8.49 34.15 6.33
CA PHE A 423 -7.78 32.86 6.42
C PHE A 423 -6.43 33.00 7.14
N ALA A 424 -5.65 34.04 6.79
CA ALA A 424 -4.37 34.32 7.44
C ALA A 424 -4.53 34.65 8.92
N THR A 425 -5.56 35.41 9.27
CA THR A 425 -5.86 35.80 10.65
C THR A 425 -6.30 34.60 11.48
N ASN A 426 -7.17 33.75 10.94
CA ASN A 426 -7.61 32.51 11.56
C ASN A 426 -6.45 31.53 11.76
N PHE A 427 -5.58 31.37 10.75
CA PHE A 427 -4.38 30.58 10.89
C PHE A 427 -3.48 31.13 12.00
N MET A 428 -3.22 32.44 12.03
CA MET A 428 -2.41 33.10 13.06
C MET A 428 -2.97 32.95 14.48
N ALA A 429 -4.29 32.94 14.62
CA ALA A 429 -4.97 32.72 15.90
C ALA A 429 -4.86 31.26 16.38
N SER A 430 -4.70 30.30 15.46
CA SER A 430 -4.52 28.88 15.79
C SER A 430 -3.12 28.52 16.27
N LEU A 431 -2.16 29.42 16.12
CA LEU A 431 -0.76 29.22 16.50
C LEU A 431 -0.53 29.55 17.98
N PRO A 432 0.45 28.91 18.64
CA PRO A 432 0.84 29.28 20.01
C PRO A 432 1.17 30.78 20.10
N GLU A 433 0.65 31.45 21.14
CA GLU A 433 0.83 32.90 21.29
C GLU A 433 2.28 33.27 21.60
N GLU A 434 2.97 32.39 22.32
CA GLU A 434 4.37 32.54 22.71
C GLU A 434 5.29 31.81 21.72
N GLY A 435 6.31 32.52 21.22
CA GLY A 435 7.41 31.89 20.50
C GLY A 435 7.93 32.66 19.29
N VAL A 436 9.18 32.35 18.95
CA VAL A 436 9.89 32.90 17.79
C VAL A 436 9.16 32.57 16.47
N PHE A 437 8.36 31.50 16.45
CA PHE A 437 7.56 31.08 15.31
C PHE A 437 6.57 32.15 14.84
N ARG A 438 5.70 32.66 15.73
CA ARG A 438 4.65 33.64 15.38
C ARG A 438 5.25 34.91 14.78
N ALA A 439 6.32 35.42 15.38
CA ALA A 439 7.04 36.59 14.87
C ALA A 439 7.71 36.35 13.52
N ARG A 440 8.29 35.16 13.29
CA ARG A 440 8.90 34.79 12.00
C ARG A 440 7.85 34.58 10.92
N PHE A 441 6.76 33.91 11.24
CA PHE A 441 5.69 33.66 10.29
C PHE A 441 4.94 34.94 9.92
N ASP A 442 4.74 35.87 10.86
CA ASP A 442 4.18 37.19 10.55
C ASP A 442 5.02 37.95 9.52
N LYS A 443 6.37 37.84 9.55
CA LYS A 443 7.22 38.39 8.48
C LYS A 443 6.94 37.75 7.12
N ILE A 444 6.66 36.45 7.08
CA ILE A 444 6.28 35.72 5.85
C ILE A 444 4.92 36.23 5.35
N VAL A 445 3.91 36.33 6.23
CA VAL A 445 2.58 36.82 5.88
C VAL A 445 2.64 38.26 5.36
N ARG A 446 3.41 39.15 6.01
CA ARG A 446 3.63 40.53 5.51
C ARG A 446 4.33 40.57 4.15
N ARG A 447 5.24 39.62 3.86
CA ARG A 447 5.90 39.51 2.55
C ARG A 447 4.91 39.04 1.50
N TRP A 448 4.07 38.06 1.83
CA TRP A 448 3.00 37.55 0.99
C TRP A 448 1.93 38.61 0.67
N ARG A 449 1.50 39.40 1.66
CA ARG A 449 0.58 40.53 1.42
C ARG A 449 1.18 41.55 0.44
N ARG A 450 2.46 41.86 0.58
CA ARG A 450 3.18 42.75 -0.35
C ARG A 450 3.33 42.17 -1.76
N SER A 451 3.50 40.86 -1.92
CA SER A 451 3.56 40.24 -3.25
C SER A 451 2.19 40.22 -3.93
N ARG A 452 1.10 40.01 -3.18
CA ARG A 452 -0.27 40.11 -3.71
C ARG A 452 -0.70 41.53 -4.03
N GLY A 453 -0.40 42.51 -3.17
CA GLY A 453 -0.65 43.93 -3.45
C GLY A 453 0.16 44.49 -4.64
N ARG A 454 1.18 43.76 -5.11
CA ARG A 454 1.96 44.06 -6.32
C ARG A 454 1.57 43.23 -7.54
N LYS A 455 0.54 42.37 -7.47
CA LYS A 455 -0.13 41.93 -8.70
C LYS A 455 -0.81 43.17 -9.28
N VAL A 456 -0.07 43.88 -10.11
CA VAL A 456 -0.59 44.87 -11.04
C VAL A 456 -1.66 44.14 -11.84
N THR A 457 -2.92 44.31 -11.45
CA THR A 457 -4.01 44.32 -12.41
C THR A 457 -3.59 45.37 -13.42
N ILE A 458 -3.02 44.93 -14.55
CA ILE A 458 -3.05 45.75 -15.76
C ILE A 458 -4.55 45.84 -16.04
N PRO A 459 -5.21 46.99 -15.86
CA PRO A 459 -6.59 47.11 -16.26
C PRO A 459 -6.56 47.12 -17.78
N ILE A 460 -6.73 45.94 -18.39
CA ILE A 460 -6.85 45.80 -19.85
C ILE A 460 -8.13 46.52 -20.36
N PHE A 461 -8.99 46.99 -19.46
CA PHE A 461 -10.20 47.75 -19.80
C PHE A 461 -10.24 49.10 -19.09
N THR A 462 -9.27 49.96 -19.38
CA THR A 462 -9.51 51.42 -19.32
C THR A 462 -9.53 51.92 -20.76
N GLN A 463 -10.34 52.94 -21.07
CA GLN A 463 -10.40 53.53 -22.42
C GLN A 463 -9.01 53.96 -22.93
N GLU A 464 -8.10 54.35 -22.02
CA GLU A 464 -6.70 54.64 -22.35
C GLU A 464 -5.88 53.42 -22.82
N GLY A 465 -6.25 52.22 -22.38
CA GLY A 465 -5.63 50.96 -22.84
C GLY A 465 -6.09 50.57 -24.24
N GLU A 466 -7.36 50.80 -24.57
CA GLU A 466 -7.90 50.59 -25.91
C GLU A 466 -7.33 51.59 -26.93
N THR A 467 -7.20 52.87 -26.58
CA THR A 467 -6.60 53.87 -27.48
C THR A 467 -5.14 53.53 -27.78
N LYS A 468 -4.35 53.17 -26.77
CA LYS A 468 -2.95 52.76 -26.98
C LYS A 468 -2.80 51.47 -27.77
N MET A 469 -3.72 50.51 -27.60
CA MET A 469 -3.70 49.28 -28.40
C MET A 469 -4.05 49.57 -29.87
N ASN A 470 -5.01 50.46 -30.12
CA ASN A 470 -5.38 50.87 -31.47
C ASN A 470 -4.25 51.65 -32.15
N GLU A 471 -3.59 52.58 -31.46
CA GLU A 471 -2.39 53.28 -31.95
C GLU A 471 -1.26 52.31 -32.32
N LEU A 472 -1.06 51.25 -31.52
CA LEU A 472 -0.01 50.26 -31.75
C LEU A 472 -0.34 49.33 -32.92
N MET A 473 -1.63 49.00 -33.09
CA MET A 473 -2.11 48.22 -34.24
C MET A 473 -2.08 49.03 -35.54
N GLU A 474 -2.34 50.34 -35.48
CA GLU A 474 -2.23 51.26 -36.61
C GLU A 474 -0.76 51.44 -37.04
N ALA A 475 0.15 51.63 -36.07
CA ALA A 475 1.59 51.68 -36.34
C ALA A 475 2.14 50.37 -36.92
N LEU A 476 1.62 49.21 -36.50
CA LEU A 476 1.98 47.92 -37.10
C LEU A 476 1.42 47.76 -38.51
N GLY A 477 0.23 48.28 -38.78
CA GLY A 477 -0.38 48.32 -40.11
C GLY A 477 0.43 49.18 -41.09
N GLU A 478 0.91 50.34 -40.64
CA GLU A 478 1.79 51.22 -41.43
C GLU A 478 3.16 50.59 -41.69
N ALA A 479 3.74 49.88 -40.72
CA ALA A 479 5.02 49.19 -40.89
C ALA A 479 4.95 48.04 -41.91
N ILE A 480 3.81 47.36 -42.01
CA ILE A 480 3.59 46.25 -42.95
C ILE A 480 3.22 46.76 -44.36
N SER A 481 2.54 47.91 -44.46
CA SER A 481 2.16 48.52 -45.73
C SER A 481 3.27 49.39 -46.35
N GLY A 482 4.22 49.89 -45.54
CA GLY A 482 5.38 50.68 -45.96
C GLY A 482 6.53 49.87 -46.57
N GLY A 483 6.23 48.90 -47.43
CA GLY A 483 7.15 47.94 -48.04
C GLY A 483 8.58 48.44 -48.31
N LYS A 484 9.54 47.87 -47.57
CA LYS A 484 10.94 47.71 -47.98
C LYS A 484 11.38 46.27 -47.73
N ILE A 485 10.75 45.34 -48.43
CA ILE A 485 11.33 44.03 -48.74
C ILE A 485 12.09 44.22 -50.05
N ASN A 486 13.38 44.52 -49.98
CA ASN A 486 14.27 44.32 -51.13
C ASN A 486 14.69 42.85 -51.13
N ALA A 487 14.09 42.09 -52.03
CA ALA A 487 14.60 40.80 -52.45
C ALA A 487 15.92 41.00 -53.23
N ARG A 488 16.99 40.33 -52.81
CA ARG A 488 18.05 39.87 -53.72
C ARG A 488 18.71 38.61 -53.16
N ASP A 489 18.50 37.54 -53.93
CA ASP A 489 19.48 36.53 -54.35
C ASP A 489 19.98 35.52 -53.30
N SER A 490 19.31 34.36 -53.37
CA SER A 490 19.90 33.02 -53.42
C SER A 490 21.41 32.90 -53.24
N GLU A 491 21.83 32.27 -52.14
CA GLU A 491 22.99 31.37 -52.13
C GLU A 491 22.93 30.47 -50.89
N THR A 492 22.68 29.19 -51.11
CA THR A 492 22.89 28.09 -50.15
C THR A 492 24.37 27.99 -49.79
N PRO A 493 24.78 28.00 -48.50
CA PRO A 493 26.14 27.66 -48.12
C PRO A 493 26.32 26.15 -48.08
N THR A 494 27.28 25.67 -48.87
CA THR A 494 27.81 24.33 -48.94
C THR A 494 28.52 23.93 -47.64
N ILE A 495 28.27 22.71 -47.17
CA ILE A 495 29.01 22.07 -46.07
C ILE A 495 30.41 21.69 -46.60
N PRO A 496 31.53 22.13 -45.98
CA PRO A 496 32.85 21.70 -46.41
C PRO A 496 33.15 20.26 -45.93
N PRO A 497 33.85 19.45 -46.74
CA PRO A 497 34.24 18.10 -46.37
C PRO A 497 35.41 18.11 -45.37
N SER A 498 35.36 17.13 -44.48
CA SER A 498 36.45 16.72 -43.59
C SER A 498 37.46 15.85 -44.33
N GLU A 499 38.70 16.30 -44.48
CA GLU A 499 39.92 15.49 -44.56
C GLU A 499 41.03 16.38 -43.96
N SER A 500 41.89 15.96 -43.03
CA SER A 500 42.51 14.67 -42.74
C SER A 500 42.92 14.56 -41.27
#